data_AF-A0A926HDB4-F1
#
_entry.id   AF-A0A926HDB4-F1
#
_cell.length_a   1.000
_cell.length_b   1.000
_cell.length_c   1.000
_cell.angle_alpha   90.00
_cell.angle_beta   90.00
_cell.angle_gamma   90.00
#
_symmetry.space_group_name_H-M   'P 1'
#
loop_
_entity.id
_entity.type
_entity.pdbx_description
1 polymer ?
#
loop_
_entity_poly.entity_id
_entity_poly.type
_entity_poly.pdbx_seq_one_letter_code
_entity_poly.pdbx_strand_id
1 'polypeptide(L)'
;EDAPNREMERIQRMLDRDYKTPARSVELNRGHALIADLARMIDERPDDPLITPLVEQIYESALLLEGLHPNPAEMVSRIQTLMEAAARRNN
;
A
#
# COMPACT_ATOMS: atom_id res chain seq x y z
N GLU A 1 -34.25 17.79 -7.19
CA GLU A 1 -34.40 16.33 -7.46
C GLU A 1 -33.11 15.58 -7.12
N ASP A 2 -32.44 15.92 -6.01
CA ASP A 2 -31.07 15.48 -5.69
C ASP A 2 -30.97 14.30 -4.71
N ALA A 3 -32.10 13.76 -4.29
CA ALA A 3 -32.18 12.62 -3.37
C ALA A 3 -31.72 11.28 -4.01
N PRO A 4 -32.01 10.96 -5.29
CA PRO A 4 -31.61 9.69 -5.89
C PRO A 4 -30.09 9.52 -5.99
N ASN A 5 -29.36 10.63 -6.19
CA ASN A 5 -27.92 10.58 -6.44
C ASN A 5 -27.12 10.25 -5.15
N ARG A 6 -27.56 10.78 -4.00
CA ARG A 6 -26.92 10.49 -2.71
C ARG A 6 -27.16 9.06 -2.22
N GLU A 7 -28.35 8.52 -2.49
CA GLU A 7 -28.68 7.13 -2.18
C GLU A 7 -27.79 6.18 -3.00
N MET A 8 -27.61 6.48 -4.30
CA MET A 8 -26.72 5.72 -5.19
C MET A 8 -25.24 5.80 -4.79
N GLU A 9 -24.73 6.97 -4.39
CA GLU A 9 -23.37 7.11 -3.85
C GLU A 9 -23.16 6.33 -2.54
N ARG A 10 -24.22 6.18 -1.72
CA ARG A 10 -24.16 5.42 -0.48
C ARG A 10 -24.16 3.91 -0.76
N ILE A 11 -24.95 3.46 -1.74
CA ILE A 11 -25.00 2.07 -2.19
C ILE A 11 -23.66 1.67 -2.82
N GLN A 12 -23.06 2.51 -3.69
CA GLN A 12 -21.73 2.26 -4.25
C GLN A 12 -20.68 2.09 -3.14
N ARG A 13 -20.64 3.00 -2.17
CA ARG A 13 -19.72 2.89 -1.02
C ARG A 13 -19.93 1.65 -0.16
N MET A 14 -21.16 1.12 -0.08
CA MET A 14 -21.45 -0.12 0.65
C MET A 14 -21.03 -1.36 -0.15
N LEU A 15 -21.23 -1.36 -1.47
CA LEU A 15 -20.80 -2.45 -2.36
C LEU A 15 -19.26 -2.52 -2.48
N ASP A 16 -18.59 -1.36 -2.54
CA ASP A 16 -17.12 -1.28 -2.55
C ASP A 16 -16.50 -1.74 -1.23
N ARG A 17 -17.19 -1.53 -0.09
CA ARG A 17 -16.71 -1.95 1.24
C ARG A 17 -16.64 -3.46 1.45
N ASP A 18 -17.49 -4.22 0.77
CA ASP A 18 -17.52 -5.67 0.87
C ASP A 18 -16.56 -6.37 -0.11
N TYR A 19 -15.79 -5.61 -0.90
CA TYR A 19 -14.73 -6.17 -1.74
C TYR A 19 -13.57 -6.67 -0.88
N LYS A 20 -13.63 -7.94 -0.49
CA LYS A 20 -12.48 -8.65 0.05
C LYS A 20 -11.56 -8.97 -1.11
N THR A 21 -10.37 -8.37 -1.12
CA THR A 21 -9.31 -8.75 -2.06
C THR A 21 -9.12 -10.26 -1.97
N PRO A 22 -9.42 -11.04 -3.04
CA PRO A 22 -9.17 -12.47 -3.01
C PRO A 22 -7.71 -12.71 -2.68
N ALA A 23 -7.38 -13.77 -1.93
CA ALA A 23 -5.99 -14.10 -1.60
C ALA A 23 -5.21 -14.33 -2.90
N ARG A 24 -4.52 -13.28 -3.38
CA ARG A 24 -3.69 -13.35 -4.58
C ARG A 24 -2.27 -13.66 -4.15
N SER A 25 -1.62 -14.54 -4.91
CA SER A 25 -0.17 -14.67 -4.87
C SER A 25 0.46 -13.37 -5.35
N VAL A 26 1.30 -12.75 -4.51
CA VAL A 26 2.11 -11.60 -4.91
C VAL A 26 3.33 -12.11 -5.66
N GLU A 27 3.47 -11.72 -6.93
CA GLU A 27 4.66 -12.01 -7.72
C GLU A 27 5.71 -10.91 -7.51
N LEU A 28 6.93 -11.31 -7.16
CA LEU A 28 8.03 -10.38 -6.92
C LEU A 28 9.10 -10.49 -8.00
N ASN A 29 9.51 -9.35 -8.55
CA ASN A 29 10.69 -9.28 -9.41
C ASN A 29 11.96 -9.24 -8.55
N ARG A 30 12.63 -10.38 -8.41
CA ARG A 30 13.88 -10.52 -7.63
C ARG A 30 15.06 -9.72 -8.19
N GLY A 31 15.01 -9.34 -9.48
CA GLY A 31 16.03 -8.51 -10.12
C GLY A 31 15.85 -7.01 -9.88
N HIS A 32 14.74 -6.58 -9.27
CA HIS A 32 14.49 -5.19 -8.98
C HIS A 32 15.30 -4.73 -7.75
N ALA A 33 16.04 -3.63 -7.87
CA ALA A 33 16.93 -3.14 -6.81
C ALA A 33 16.22 -2.97 -5.46
N LEU A 34 15.01 -2.37 -5.45
CA LEU A 34 14.21 -2.22 -4.23
C LEU A 34 13.93 -3.55 -3.50
N ILE A 35 13.65 -4.63 -4.24
CA ILE A 35 13.35 -5.94 -3.65
C ILE A 35 14.63 -6.57 -3.08
N ALA A 36 15.75 -6.44 -3.80
CA ALA A 36 17.05 -6.91 -3.32
C ALA A 36 17.50 -6.15 -2.07
N ASP A 37 17.33 -4.82 -2.03
CA ASP A 37 17.68 -3.99 -0.88
C ASP A 37 16.79 -4.26 0.33
N LEU A 38 15.49 -4.51 0.12
CA LEU A 38 14.57 -4.90 1.18
C LEU A 38 14.92 -6.27 1.76
N ALA A 39 15.24 -7.25 0.91
CA ALA A 39 15.69 -8.57 1.36
C ALA A 39 16.95 -8.46 2.24
N ARG A 40 17.95 -7.70 1.78
CA ARG A 40 19.16 -7.43 2.54
C ARG A 40 18.89 -6.69 3.85
N MET A 41 17.97 -5.73 3.86
CA MET A 41 17.55 -5.03 5.07
C MET A 41 16.96 -5.99 6.11
N ILE A 42 16.11 -6.93 5.68
CA ILE A 42 15.52 -7.94 6.55
C ILE A 42 16.60 -8.87 7.12
N ASP A 43 17.57 -9.28 6.31
CA ASP A 43 18.66 -10.17 6.76
C ASP A 43 19.62 -9.48 7.73
N GLU A 44 20.01 -8.23 7.44
CA GLU A 44 21.01 -7.48 8.22
C GLU A 44 20.41 -6.83 9.46
N ARG A 45 19.16 -6.37 9.40
CA ARG A 45 18.48 -5.55 10.41
C ARG A 45 17.02 -5.97 10.53
N PRO A 46 16.73 -7.18 11.02
CA PRO A 46 15.38 -7.74 11.06
C PRO A 46 14.38 -6.91 11.89
N ASP A 47 14.87 -6.13 12.85
CA ASP A 47 14.06 -5.25 13.69
C ASP A 47 13.97 -3.80 13.16
N ASP A 48 14.44 -3.53 11.92
CA ASP A 48 14.36 -2.19 11.32
C ASP A 48 12.88 -1.80 11.14
N PRO A 49 12.43 -0.70 11.77
CA PRO A 49 11.01 -0.31 11.76
C PRO A 49 10.50 0.09 10.37
N LEU A 50 11.38 0.24 9.37
CA LEU A 50 10.99 0.56 7.99
C LEU A 50 10.59 -0.69 7.18
N ILE A 51 10.90 -1.90 7.64
CA ILE A 51 10.60 -3.13 6.90
C ILE A 51 9.09 -3.24 6.63
N THR A 52 8.26 -3.17 7.67
CA THR A 52 6.80 -3.30 7.54
C THR A 52 6.21 -2.22 6.64
N PRO A 53 6.47 -0.91 6.85
CA PRO A 53 6.01 0.14 5.96
C PRO A 53 6.42 -0.05 4.50
N LEU A 54 7.65 -0.52 4.22
CA LEU A 54 8.12 -0.78 2.86
C LEU A 54 7.37 -1.94 2.21
N VAL A 55 7.19 -3.05 2.92
CA VAL A 55 6.45 -4.23 2.42
C VAL A 55 5.00 -3.85 2.11
N GLU A 56 4.32 -3.20 3.05
CA GLU A 56 2.94 -2.74 2.88
C GLU A 56 2.83 -1.76 1.71
N GLN A 57 3.76 -0.80 1.59
CA GLN A 57 3.76 0.15 0.49
C GLN A 57 3.90 -0.53 -0.87
N ILE A 58 4.80 -1.52 -1.00
CA ILE A 58 4.99 -2.27 -2.24
C ILE A 58 3.72 -3.05 -2.60
N TYR A 59 3.14 -3.74 -1.61
CA TYR A 59 1.93 -4.52 -1.80
C TYR A 59 0.72 -3.65 -2.20
N GLU A 60 0.46 -2.57 -1.46
CA GLU A 60 -0.64 -1.65 -1.75
C GLU A 60 -0.45 -0.93 -3.09
N SER A 61 0.80 -0.62 -3.47
CA SER A 61 1.09 -0.06 -4.80
C SER A 61 0.76 -1.07 -5.93
N ALA A 62 1.00 -2.36 -5.74
CA ALA A 62 0.61 -3.39 -6.70
C ALA A 62 -0.92 -3.49 -6.81
N LEU A 63 -1.64 -3.51 -5.68
CA LEU A 63 -3.10 -3.48 -5.67
C LEU A 63 -3.65 -2.23 -6.36
N LEU A 64 -3.01 -1.08 -6.15
CA LEU A 64 -3.42 0.19 -6.77
C LEU A 64 -3.26 0.12 -8.29
N LEU A 65 -2.14 -0.41 -8.79
CA LEU A 65 -1.89 -0.58 -10.23
C LEU A 65 -2.88 -1.54 -10.90
N GLU A 66 -3.34 -2.56 -10.17
CA GLU A 66 -4.36 -3.50 -10.64
C GLU A 66 -5.81 -2.97 -10.50
N GLY A 67 -6.01 -1.78 -9.91
CA GLY A 67 -7.33 -1.21 -9.67
C GLY A 67 -8.11 -1.89 -8.54
N LEU A 68 -7.41 -2.53 -7.61
CA LEU A 68 -7.98 -3.36 -6.53
C LEU A 68 -7.84 -2.75 -5.15
N HIS A 69 -7.14 -1.62 -5.04
CA HIS A 69 -6.91 -0.98 -3.75
C HIS A 69 -8.21 -0.33 -3.25
N PRO A 70 -8.76 -0.74 -2.09
CA PRO A 70 -10.08 -0.29 -1.64
C PRO A 70 -10.12 1.20 -1.29
N ASN A 71 -9.00 1.75 -0.77
CA ASN A 71 -8.92 3.16 -0.39
C ASN A 71 -7.48 3.71 -0.50
N PRO A 72 -7.05 4.23 -1.66
CA PRO A 72 -5.65 4.69 -1.86
C PRO A 72 -5.23 5.83 -0.93
N ALA A 73 -6.17 6.58 -0.34
CA ALA A 73 -5.86 7.64 0.60
C ALA A 73 -5.19 7.13 1.89
N GLU A 74 -5.40 5.86 2.25
CA GLU A 74 -4.76 5.24 3.44
C GLU A 74 -3.25 5.09 3.27
N MET A 75 -2.74 5.04 2.04
CA MET A 75 -1.31 4.96 1.75
C MET A 75 -0.56 6.24 2.12
N VAL A 76 -1.24 7.40 2.19
CA VAL A 76 -0.60 8.72 2.33
C VAL A 76 0.21 8.84 3.62
N SER A 77 -0.32 8.35 4.75
CA SER A 77 0.39 8.39 6.04
C SER A 77 1.66 7.53 6.01
N ARG A 78 1.62 6.38 5.33
CA ARG A 78 2.76 5.47 5.14
C ARG A 78 3.82 6.11 4.24
N ILE A 79 3.40 6.73 3.14
CA ILE A 79 4.28 7.49 2.25
C ILE A 79 4.98 8.62 3.03
N GLN A 80 4.25 9.38 3.84
CA GLN A 80 4.84 10.42 4.71
C GLN A 80 5.86 9.85 5.69
N THR A 81 5.55 8.72 6.34
CA THR A 81 6.49 8.02 7.22
C THR A 81 7.80 7.64 6.51
N LEU A 82 7.70 7.09 5.29
CA LEU A 82 8.85 6.72 4.47
C LEU A 82 9.64 7.95 4.00
N MET A 83 8.95 9.02 3.60
CA MET A 83 9.57 10.29 3.21
C MET A 83 10.34 10.92 4.37
N GLU A 84 9.77 10.95 5.57
CA GLU A 84 10.46 11.46 6.76
C GLU A 84 11.69 10.65 7.10
N ALA A 85 11.60 9.32 7.02
CA ALA A 85 12.74 8.44 7.26
C ALA A 85 13.87 8.71 6.25
N ALA A 86 13.54 8.90 4.97
CA ALA A 86 14.49 9.27 3.94
C ALA A 86 15.12 10.65 4.20
N ALA A 87 14.32 11.64 4.59
CA ALA A 87 14.79 12.99 4.90
C ALA A 87 15.74 13.02 6.12
N ARG A 88 15.44 12.25 7.17
CA ARG A 88 16.29 12.15 8.37
C ARG A 88 17.61 11.42 8.13
N ARG A 89 17.67 10.48 7.18
CA ARG A 89 18.88 9.70 6.89
C ARG A 89 20.03 10.51 6.27
N ASN A 90 19.72 11.69 5.71
CA ASN A 90 20.69 12.60 5.10
C ASN A 90 21.13 13.76 6.04
N ASN A 91 20.63 13.79 7.28
CA ASN A 91 21.06 14.71 8.33
C ASN A 91 21.89 13.95 9.38
#